data_AF-A0A179SD91-F1
#
_entry.id   AF-A0A179SD91-F1
#
_cell.length_a   1.000
_cell.length_b   1.000
_cell.length_c   1.000
_cell.angle_alpha   90.00
_cell.angle_beta   90.00
_cell.angle_gamma   90.00
#
_symmetry.space_group_name_H-M   'P 1'
#
loop_
_entity.id
_entity.type
_entity.pdbx_description
1 polymer ?
#
loop_
_entity_poly.entity_id
_entity_poly.type
_entity_poly.pdbx_seq_one_letter_code
_entity_poly.pdbx_strand_id
1 'polypeptide(L)'
;MRPTLLLAAALAFACGEAAAQGIRNAPPPRALETAAYIFAAANVCGYRIGTAPFEALLARYQVTIEDVRPPRGPFGAKVQTIFALMSNQMMQNRDAACQAVAGEYGPEGRIVPGILLPADAAPPPKP
;
A
#
# COMPACT_ATOMS: atom_id res chain seq x y z
N MET A 1 8.77 59.14 -7.44
CA MET A 1 7.59 58.33 -7.79
C MET A 1 8.05 56.91 -8.13
N ARG A 2 8.22 56.09 -7.09
CA ARG A 2 7.45 54.84 -6.80
C ARG A 2 7.78 53.66 -7.74
N PRO A 3 8.85 52.89 -7.43
CA PRO A 3 9.20 51.65 -8.14
C PRO A 3 8.35 50.43 -7.69
N THR A 4 7.24 50.69 -6.99
CA THR A 4 6.50 49.70 -6.21
C THR A 4 5.51 48.86 -7.02
N LEU A 5 5.33 49.12 -8.32
CA LEU A 5 4.32 48.45 -9.15
C LEU A 5 4.81 47.18 -9.87
N LEU A 6 6.12 46.94 -9.95
CA LEU A 6 6.66 45.77 -10.66
C LEU A 6 6.83 44.52 -9.78
N LEU A 7 6.74 44.65 -8.46
CA LEU A 7 6.91 43.50 -7.54
C LEU A 7 5.63 42.69 -7.30
N ALA A 8 4.47 43.17 -7.76
CA ALA A 8 3.19 42.49 -7.53
C ALA A 8 2.87 41.40 -8.56
N ALA A 9 3.53 41.40 -9.72
CA ALA A 9 3.26 40.43 -10.78
C ALA A 9 4.01 39.09 -10.61
N ALA A 10 5.07 39.05 -9.79
CA ALA A 10 5.89 37.85 -9.61
C ALA A 10 5.35 36.87 -8.55
N LEU A 11 4.39 37.29 -7.72
CA LEU A 11 3.81 36.45 -6.65
C LEU A 11 2.62 35.60 -7.12
N ALA A 12 2.09 35.82 -8.33
CA ALA A 12 0.92 35.10 -8.83
C ALA A 12 1.24 33.71 -9.42
N PHE A 13 2.51 33.42 -9.74
CA PHE A 13 2.91 32.14 -10.36
C PHE A 13 3.45 31.08 -9.38
N ALA A 14 3.51 31.39 -8.09
CA ALA A 14 3.98 30.48 -7.05
C ALA A 14 2.85 29.81 -6.25
N CYS A 15 1.58 30.02 -6.63
CA CYS A 15 0.51 29.11 -6.23
C CYS A 15 0.60 27.88 -7.12
N GLY A 16 1.54 27.00 -6.77
CA GLY A 16 1.53 25.64 -7.27
C GLY A 16 0.13 25.07 -7.09
N GLU A 17 -0.34 24.37 -8.12
CA GLU A 17 -1.48 23.49 -8.04
C GLU A 17 -1.28 22.55 -6.85
N ALA A 18 -1.75 22.97 -5.67
CA ALA A 18 -2.25 22.08 -4.67
C ALA A 18 -3.44 21.40 -5.36
N ALA A 19 -3.14 20.35 -6.13
CA ALA A 19 -4.12 19.47 -6.72
C ALA A 19 -5.08 19.15 -5.58
N ALA A 20 -6.28 19.73 -5.65
CA ALA A 20 -7.32 19.49 -4.69
C ALA A 20 -7.45 17.97 -4.65
N GLN A 21 -6.98 17.37 -3.56
CA GLN A 21 -7.12 15.94 -3.34
C GLN A 21 -8.62 15.75 -3.18
N GLY A 22 -9.29 15.49 -4.31
CA GLY A 22 -10.73 15.27 -4.37
C GLY A 22 -11.07 14.28 -3.28
N ILE A 23 -12.16 14.55 -2.54
CA ILE A 23 -12.60 13.76 -1.40
C ILE A 23 -12.67 12.29 -1.85
N ARG A 24 -11.59 11.53 -1.62
CA ARG A 24 -11.59 10.09 -1.81
C ARG A 24 -12.42 9.58 -0.65
N ASN A 25 -13.60 9.06 -0.96
CA ASN A 25 -14.39 8.34 0.02
C ASN A 25 -13.46 7.35 0.74
N ALA A 26 -13.58 7.26 2.07
CA ALA A 26 -12.76 6.35 2.84
C ALA A 26 -12.91 4.92 2.26
N PRO A 27 -11.81 4.21 1.98
CA PRO A 27 -11.83 2.83 1.58
C PRO A 27 -12.71 2.01 2.51
N PRO A 28 -13.40 0.97 1.99
CA PRO A 28 -14.11 0.05 2.87
C PRO A 28 -13.11 -0.54 3.88
N PRO A 29 -13.49 -0.76 5.15
CA PRO A 29 -12.59 -1.26 6.20
C PRO A 29 -11.78 -2.49 5.74
N ARG A 30 -12.46 -3.39 5.01
CA ARG A 30 -11.87 -4.60 4.43
C ARG A 30 -10.67 -4.34 3.51
N ALA A 31 -10.62 -3.23 2.78
CA ALA A 31 -9.49 -2.90 1.91
C ALA A 31 -8.24 -2.56 2.72
N LEU A 32 -8.41 -1.76 3.79
CA LEU A 32 -7.31 -1.37 4.68
C LEU A 32 -6.79 -2.57 5.47
N GLU A 33 -7.70 -3.42 5.96
CA GLU A 33 -7.36 -4.67 6.64
C GLU A 33 -6.63 -5.64 5.72
N THR A 34 -7.10 -5.80 4.48
CA THR A 34 -6.44 -6.67 3.48
C THR A 34 -5.04 -6.15 3.17
N ALA A 35 -4.87 -4.84 2.95
CA ALA A 35 -3.56 -4.25 2.72
C ALA A 35 -2.62 -4.47 3.91
N ALA A 36 -3.09 -4.16 5.13
CA ALA A 36 -2.33 -4.37 6.35
C ALA A 36 -1.93 -5.84 6.55
N TYR A 37 -2.83 -6.77 6.25
CA TYR A 37 -2.59 -8.21 6.37
C TYR A 37 -1.49 -8.69 5.42
N ILE A 38 -1.52 -8.26 4.15
CA ILE A 38 -0.48 -8.57 3.17
C ILE A 38 0.87 -7.93 3.55
N PHE A 39 0.87 -6.66 3.99
CA PHE A 39 2.09 -6.01 4.47
C PHE A 39 2.68 -6.71 5.70
N ALA A 40 1.82 -7.13 6.65
CA ALA A 40 2.24 -7.87 7.83
C ALA A 40 2.85 -9.22 7.47
N ALA A 41 2.21 -9.98 6.56
CA ALA A 41 2.72 -11.25 6.08
C ALA A 41 4.07 -11.09 5.35
N ALA A 42 4.21 -10.11 4.48
CA ALA A 42 5.47 -9.81 3.81
C ALA A 42 6.58 -9.50 4.83
N ASN A 43 6.28 -8.69 5.84
CA ASN A 43 7.24 -8.30 6.87
C ASN A 43 7.62 -9.45 7.83
N VAL A 44 6.64 -10.21 8.34
CA VAL A 44 6.86 -11.26 9.36
C VAL A 44 7.38 -12.57 8.75
N CYS A 45 6.86 -12.93 7.58
CA CYS A 45 7.18 -14.19 6.91
C CYS A 45 8.30 -14.05 5.86
N GLY A 46 8.68 -12.83 5.49
CA GLY A 46 9.75 -12.56 4.52
C GLY A 46 9.33 -12.73 3.05
N TYR A 47 8.04 -12.62 2.74
CA TYR A 47 7.56 -12.69 1.36
C TYR A 47 7.81 -11.38 0.60
N ARG A 48 7.99 -11.50 -0.72
CA ARG A 48 7.88 -10.36 -1.63
C ARG A 48 6.44 -10.20 -2.10
N ILE A 49 6.00 -8.96 -2.20
CA ILE A 49 4.65 -8.67 -2.69
C ILE A 49 4.66 -8.64 -4.22
N GLY A 50 3.88 -9.51 -4.85
CA GLY A 50 3.55 -9.41 -6.27
C GLY A 50 2.67 -8.19 -6.51
N THR A 51 3.24 -7.14 -7.10
CA THR A 51 2.58 -5.83 -7.22
C THR A 51 1.33 -5.90 -8.08
N ALA A 52 1.40 -6.50 -9.27
CA ALA A 52 0.26 -6.61 -10.18
C ALA A 52 -0.97 -7.32 -9.58
N PRO A 53 -0.87 -8.54 -9.00
CA PRO A 53 -2.03 -9.18 -8.38
C PRO A 53 -2.52 -8.44 -7.14
N PHE A 54 -1.63 -7.77 -6.40
CA PHE A 54 -2.03 -6.97 -5.25
C PHE A 54 -2.79 -5.69 -5.65
N GLU A 55 -2.33 -4.97 -6.68
CA GLU A 55 -3.03 -3.82 -7.26
C GLU A 55 -4.41 -4.23 -7.80
N ALA A 56 -4.48 -5.38 -8.50
CA ALA A 56 -5.75 -5.90 -9.01
C ALA A 56 -6.74 -6.24 -7.88
N LEU A 57 -6.26 -6.70 -6.72
CA LEU A 57 -7.12 -6.93 -5.55
C LEU A 57 -7.61 -5.61 -4.94
N LEU A 58 -6.74 -4.63 -4.75
CA LEU A 58 -7.11 -3.33 -4.20
C LEU A 58 -8.08 -2.56 -5.11
N ALA A 59 -7.92 -2.70 -6.44
CA ALA A 59 -8.81 -2.11 -7.42
C ALA A 59 -10.27 -2.58 -7.29
N ARG A 60 -10.52 -3.80 -6.77
CA ARG A 60 -11.88 -4.28 -6.46
C ARG A 60 -12.60 -3.43 -5.42
N TYR A 61 -11.82 -2.76 -4.57
CA TYR A 61 -12.30 -1.83 -3.56
C TYR A 61 -12.21 -0.36 -4.00
N GLN A 62 -11.83 -0.10 -5.26
CA GLN A 62 -11.58 1.24 -5.81
C GLN A 62 -10.44 1.98 -5.06
N VAL A 63 -9.42 1.23 -4.64
CA VAL A 63 -8.26 1.71 -3.89
C VAL A 63 -6.99 1.40 -4.66
N THR A 64 -6.01 2.29 -4.62
CA THR A 64 -4.67 2.02 -5.18
C THR A 64 -3.66 1.70 -4.09
N ILE A 65 -2.50 1.13 -4.44
CA ILE A 65 -1.42 0.91 -3.46
C ILE A 65 -1.00 2.23 -2.81
N GLU A 66 -0.94 3.32 -3.58
CA GLU A 66 -0.55 4.66 -3.14
C GLU A 66 -1.47 5.20 -2.04
N ASP A 67 -2.75 4.80 -2.04
CA ASP A 67 -3.71 5.20 -1.03
C ASP A 67 -3.44 4.56 0.34
N VAL A 68 -2.86 3.34 0.32
CA VAL A 68 -2.71 2.46 1.50
C VAL A 68 -1.27 2.17 1.89
N ARG A 69 -0.28 2.66 1.15
CA ARG A 69 1.15 2.37 1.33
C ARG A 69 1.69 2.95 2.65
N PRO A 70 1.92 2.17 3.71
CA PRO A 70 2.31 2.73 5.00
C PRO A 70 3.73 3.36 4.96
N PRO A 71 3.98 4.46 5.70
CA PRO A 71 3.01 5.35 6.35
C PRO A 71 2.45 6.43 5.40
N ARG A 72 2.74 6.32 4.09
CA ARG A 72 2.41 7.29 3.05
C ARG A 72 0.95 7.13 2.55
N GLY A 73 0.47 8.13 1.82
CA GLY A 73 -0.87 8.11 1.24
C GLY A 73 -1.98 8.51 2.23
N PRO A 74 -3.19 8.81 1.71
CA PRO A 74 -4.32 9.29 2.51
C PRO A 74 -4.74 8.35 3.65
N PHE A 75 -4.53 7.04 3.53
CA PHE A 75 -4.92 6.04 4.53
C PHE A 75 -3.74 5.29 5.16
N GLY A 76 -2.50 5.67 4.84
CA GLY A 76 -1.28 4.98 5.29
C GLY A 76 -1.15 4.87 6.80
N ALA A 77 -1.52 5.92 7.55
CA ALA A 77 -1.48 5.89 9.02
C ALA A 77 -2.45 4.85 9.61
N LYS A 78 -3.65 4.72 9.04
CA LYS A 78 -4.65 3.74 9.48
C LYS A 78 -4.19 2.31 9.17
N VAL A 79 -3.64 2.10 7.97
CA VAL A 79 -3.05 0.81 7.59
C VAL A 79 -1.86 0.47 8.48
N GLN A 80 -1.01 1.45 8.81
CA GLN A 80 0.13 1.25 9.72
C GLN A 80 -0.32 0.75 11.10
N THR A 81 -1.39 1.31 11.67
CA THR A 81 -1.93 0.86 12.95
C THR A 81 -2.41 -0.59 12.89
N ILE A 82 -3.17 -0.94 11.85
CA ILE A 82 -3.68 -2.31 11.67
C ILE A 82 -2.52 -3.28 11.39
N PHE A 83 -1.56 -2.88 10.56
CA PHE A 83 -0.35 -3.62 10.25
C PHE A 83 0.45 -3.96 11.51
N ALA A 84 0.64 -3.00 12.42
CA ALA A 84 1.37 -3.23 13.66
C ALA A 84 0.66 -4.27 14.55
N LEU A 85 -0.66 -4.15 14.70
CA LEU A 85 -1.47 -5.12 15.44
C LEU A 85 -1.37 -6.52 14.82
N MET A 86 -1.58 -6.64 13.51
CA MET A 86 -1.52 -7.92 12.80
C MET A 86 -0.13 -8.53 12.83
N SER A 87 0.92 -7.74 12.66
CA SER A 87 2.32 -8.22 12.71
C SER A 87 2.64 -8.82 14.07
N ASN A 88 2.18 -8.18 15.15
CA ASN A 88 2.37 -8.71 16.50
C ASN A 88 1.65 -10.05 16.70
N GLN A 89 0.40 -10.16 16.24
CA GLN A 89 -0.38 -11.39 16.33
C GLN A 89 0.22 -12.52 15.48
N MET A 90 0.69 -12.20 14.27
CA MET A 90 1.41 -13.16 13.42
C MET A 90 2.70 -13.61 14.07
N MET A 91 3.50 -12.69 14.65
CA MET A 91 4.78 -13.05 15.27
C MET A 91 4.60 -14.03 16.44
N GLN A 92 3.52 -13.89 17.22
CA GLN A 92 3.19 -14.82 18.30
C GLN A 92 2.88 -16.23 17.81
N ASN A 93 2.38 -16.38 16.57
CA ASN A 93 1.98 -17.65 15.96
C ASN A 93 2.61 -17.83 14.58
N ARG A 94 3.90 -17.49 14.45
CA ARG A 94 4.55 -17.23 13.16
C ARG A 94 4.37 -18.35 12.15
N ASP A 95 4.68 -19.58 12.53
CA ASP A 95 4.69 -20.70 11.57
C ASP A 95 3.27 -20.99 11.04
N ALA A 96 2.27 -21.04 11.95
CA ALA A 96 0.88 -21.24 11.57
C ALA A 96 0.33 -20.07 10.73
N ALA A 97 0.68 -18.83 11.09
CA ALA A 97 0.27 -17.63 10.36
C ALA A 97 0.88 -17.59 8.95
N CYS A 98 2.17 -17.89 8.82
CA CYS A 98 2.86 -17.89 7.53
C CYS A 98 2.35 -19.01 6.62
N GLN A 99 2.06 -20.19 7.16
CA GLN A 99 1.44 -21.26 6.38
C GLN A 99 0.04 -20.89 5.90
N ALA A 100 -0.80 -20.34 6.79
CA ALA A 100 -2.16 -19.93 6.45
C ALA A 100 -2.16 -18.86 5.36
N VAL A 101 -1.35 -17.81 5.50
CA VAL A 101 -1.33 -16.71 4.54
C VAL A 101 -0.73 -17.12 3.19
N ALA A 102 0.25 -18.03 3.18
CA ALA A 102 0.75 -18.62 1.94
C ALA A 102 -0.32 -19.45 1.23
N GLY A 103 -1.14 -20.20 1.97
CA GLY A 103 -2.29 -20.92 1.39
C GLY A 103 -3.38 -19.99 0.84
N GLU A 104 -3.44 -18.74 1.30
CA GLU A 104 -4.42 -17.75 0.85
C GLU A 104 -3.96 -16.91 -0.34
N TYR A 105 -2.70 -16.47 -0.27
CA TYR A 105 -2.16 -15.42 -1.13
C TYR A 105 -0.82 -15.78 -1.77
N GLY A 106 -0.28 -16.97 -1.48
CA GLY A 106 0.93 -17.50 -2.08
C GLY A 106 0.79 -17.75 -3.59
N PRO A 107 1.81 -18.35 -4.24
CA PRO A 107 1.77 -18.63 -5.69
C PRO A 107 0.53 -19.43 -6.12
N GLU A 108 0.07 -20.36 -5.27
CA GLU A 108 -1.13 -21.18 -5.46
C GLU A 108 -2.26 -20.79 -4.49
N GLY A 109 -2.28 -19.54 -4.03
CA GLY A 109 -3.21 -19.06 -3.01
C GLY A 109 -4.68 -19.19 -3.41
N ARG A 110 -5.51 -19.68 -2.48
CA ARG A 110 -6.96 -19.93 -2.69
C ARG A 110 -7.81 -18.67 -2.85
N ILE A 111 -7.34 -17.51 -2.38
CA ILE A 111 -8.10 -16.23 -2.43
C ILE A 111 -7.65 -15.41 -3.63
N VAL A 112 -6.36 -15.06 -3.68
CA VAL A 112 -5.73 -14.43 -4.84
C VAL A 112 -4.32 -14.97 -4.98
N PRO A 113 -4.02 -15.75 -6.03
CA PRO A 113 -2.69 -16.31 -6.22
C PRO A 113 -1.66 -15.24 -6.58
N GLY A 114 -0.42 -15.46 -6.16
CA GLY A 114 0.75 -14.69 -6.57
C GLY A 114 0.93 -13.33 -5.87
N ILE A 115 0.15 -13.02 -4.84
CA ILE A 115 0.36 -11.79 -4.05
C ILE A 115 1.59 -11.93 -3.14
N LEU A 116 1.79 -13.08 -2.50
CA LEU A 116 2.94 -13.37 -1.66
C LEU A 116 3.87 -14.34 -2.39
N LEU A 117 5.02 -13.84 -2.81
CA LEU A 117 6.02 -14.59 -3.54
C LEU A 117 7.18 -14.95 -2.62
N PRO A 118 7.78 -16.14 -2.75
CA PRO A 118 9.02 -16.46 -2.08
C PRO A 118 10.11 -15.42 -2.37
N ALA A 119 10.95 -15.14 -1.36
CA ALA A 119 12.05 -14.16 -1.46
C ALA A 119 13.10 -14.50 -2.53
N ASP A 120 13.10 -15.71 -3.10
CA ASP A 120 14.08 -16.16 -4.10
C ASP A 120 13.54 -16.19 -5.55
N ALA A 121 12.24 -15.97 -5.75
CA ALA A 121 11.63 -15.79 -7.07
C ALA A 121 12.00 -14.44 -7.73
N ALA A 122 13.28 -14.19 -7.98
CA ALA A 122 13.71 -13.06 -8.82
C ALA A 122 13.15 -13.29 -10.25
N PRO A 123 12.75 -12.23 -10.99
CA PRO A 123 12.33 -12.40 -12.37
C PRO A 123 13.48 -13.04 -13.17
N PRO A 124 13.19 -13.94 -14.13
CA PRO A 124 14.24 -14.49 -14.97
C PRO A 124 15.01 -13.34 -15.64
N PRO A 125 16.35 -13.45 -15.74
CA PRO A 125 17.15 -12.41 -16.40
C PRO A 125 16.60 -12.19 -17.82
N LYS A 126 16.43 -10.92 -18.20
CA LYS A 126 16.07 -10.58 -19.57
C LYS A 126 17.17 -11.10 -20.51
N PRO A 127 16.81 -11.74 -21.64
CA PRO A 127 17.79 -12.20 -22.62
C PRO A 127 18.60 -11.05 -23.21
#